data_AF-A0A7G9YKM6-F1
#
_entry.id   AF-A0A7G9YKM6-F1
#
_cell.length_a   1.000
_cell.length_b   1.000
_cell.length_c   1.000
_cell.angle_alpha   90.00
_cell.angle_beta   90.00
_cell.angle_gamma   90.00
#
_symmetry.space_group_name_H-M   'P 1'
#
loop_
_entity.id
_entity.type
_entity.pdbx_description
1 polymer ?
#
loop_
_entity_poly.entity_id
_entity_poly.type
_entity_poly.pdbx_seq_one_letter_code
_entity_poly.pdbx_strand_id
1 'polypeptide(L)'
;MKFDPDAIRKSAAQDFEGTWNRGKEIIPVPGINQSYPHLKFDYGKPHPIFETVHRLRDAYLRMGFSETMNPLIVEDREVYRQFGSEAQAVLDRCFYLAGLPRPDIGLSDERIAKIGEIIGRNVSEDDATTVKQVLHSYKKGVIEGDDLIPVLARELKIDDPKVAVMIDQVFPEFRELVPEPTRKTLRSHMTSGWFITLSALIGKQDLPINLFSIDRCFRREQSEDASRLMTYHSASCVAMGDDVTVDYGKAVSQALLSQFGFEEFRFQPDEKRSKYYVPDTQIEVYAYHPALHDSDTKYADGWIEIATFGMYSPIALSAYEIPYPVMNLGLGVERLAMILYGASDVRLLSYPQFDQLSMTDHELAASVCARESPDTDTGLAISRAIARVACEHGSDPSPCEYLAWEGEMFGHQVRVTVVEQEEKTKLCGPAAMNEVMVHDGNVLGVPRIEKWDTVFAEGISAGFRFIDAFAAEAACEIENAARCGVGCEVRVKGVKVPSEINIEIKPHANRWITSGNKKIDIRGPVFTMVRMEVV
;
A
#
# COMPACT_ATOMS: atom_id res chain seq x y z
N MET A 1 -25.10 -10.99 23.99
CA MET A 1 -25.72 -12.22 24.53
C MET A 1 -26.88 -12.65 23.63
N LYS A 2 -27.23 -13.95 23.60
CA LYS A 2 -28.49 -14.40 22.98
C LYS A 2 -29.64 -14.15 23.96
N PHE A 3 -30.77 -13.65 23.51
CA PHE A 3 -31.99 -13.52 24.32
C PHE A 3 -33.04 -14.57 23.89
N ASP A 4 -33.96 -14.88 24.79
CA ASP A 4 -35.09 -15.80 24.51
C ASP A 4 -36.26 -15.03 23.85
N PRO A 5 -36.58 -15.31 22.58
CA PRO A 5 -37.69 -14.64 21.89
C PRO A 5 -39.06 -14.93 22.52
N ASP A 6 -39.27 -16.10 23.14
CA ASP A 6 -40.56 -16.46 23.74
C ASP A 6 -40.80 -15.68 25.03
N ALA A 7 -39.76 -15.52 25.85
CA ALA A 7 -39.80 -14.69 27.04
C ALA A 7 -40.07 -13.22 26.71
N ILE A 8 -39.41 -12.67 25.69
CA ILE A 8 -39.63 -11.28 25.26
C ILE A 8 -41.05 -11.10 24.71
N ARG A 9 -41.57 -12.04 23.90
CA ARG A 9 -42.95 -11.97 23.39
C ARG A 9 -43.99 -11.99 24.51
N LYS A 10 -43.81 -12.87 25.51
CA LYS A 10 -44.70 -12.93 26.68
C LYS A 10 -44.64 -11.65 27.52
N SER A 11 -43.45 -11.12 27.76
CA SER A 11 -43.25 -9.87 28.50
C SER A 11 -43.88 -8.68 27.77
N ALA A 12 -43.66 -8.57 26.46
CA ALA A 12 -44.22 -7.49 25.65
C ALA A 12 -45.75 -7.52 25.55
N ALA A 13 -46.36 -8.71 25.61
CA ALA A 13 -47.81 -8.87 25.65
C ALA A 13 -48.44 -8.36 26.97
N GLN A 14 -47.65 -8.29 28.05
CA GLN A 14 -48.09 -7.78 29.35
C GLN A 14 -47.79 -6.29 29.52
N ASP A 15 -46.58 -5.87 29.14
CA ASP A 15 -46.12 -4.50 29.18
C ASP A 15 -45.13 -4.25 28.04
N PHE A 16 -45.65 -3.71 26.94
CA PHE A 16 -44.86 -3.44 25.74
C PHE A 16 -43.79 -2.38 26.02
N GLU A 17 -44.15 -1.27 26.66
CA GLU A 17 -43.25 -0.13 26.91
C GLU A 17 -42.15 -0.51 27.90
N GLY A 18 -42.46 -1.21 28.99
CA GLY A 18 -41.46 -1.68 29.93
C GLY A 18 -40.54 -2.76 29.35
N THR A 19 -41.07 -3.62 28.47
CA THR A 19 -40.24 -4.61 27.75
C THR A 19 -39.35 -3.94 26.70
N TRP A 20 -39.86 -2.95 25.97
CA TRP A 20 -39.10 -2.17 25.01
C TRP A 20 -37.96 -1.39 25.67
N ASN A 21 -38.22 -0.73 26.81
CA ASN A 21 -37.20 0.00 27.56
C ASN A 21 -36.08 -0.90 28.09
N ARG A 22 -36.41 -2.10 28.60
CA ARG A 22 -35.44 -3.11 29.03
C ARG A 22 -34.63 -3.72 27.89
N GLY A 23 -35.04 -3.52 26.64
CA GLY A 23 -34.28 -3.95 25.47
C GLY A 23 -32.85 -3.41 25.45
N LYS A 24 -32.58 -2.25 26.10
CA LYS A 24 -31.23 -1.68 26.24
C LYS A 24 -30.26 -2.60 27.01
N GLU A 25 -30.75 -3.42 27.93
CA GLU A 25 -29.94 -4.35 28.74
C GLU A 25 -29.44 -5.55 27.92
N ILE A 26 -30.11 -5.84 26.80
CA ILE A 26 -29.79 -6.99 25.93
C ILE A 26 -28.64 -6.64 24.96
N ILE A 27 -28.55 -5.36 24.57
CA ILE A 27 -27.56 -4.89 23.62
C ILE A 27 -26.19 -4.86 24.32
N PRO A 28 -25.18 -5.56 23.78
CA PRO A 28 -23.84 -5.51 24.34
C PRO A 28 -23.32 -4.08 24.22
N VAL A 29 -22.74 -3.58 25.30
CA VAL A 29 -22.15 -2.25 25.30
C VAL A 29 -20.64 -2.43 25.11
N PRO A 30 -20.06 -1.90 24.03
CA PRO A 30 -18.66 -2.12 23.70
C PRO A 30 -17.71 -1.46 24.71
N GLY A 31 -16.47 -1.98 24.78
CA GLY A 31 -15.37 -1.28 25.41
C GLY A 31 -14.98 -0.01 24.65
N ILE A 32 -14.15 0.82 25.27
CA ILE A 32 -13.72 2.12 24.72
C ILE A 32 -13.06 1.95 23.35
N ASN A 33 -12.13 0.99 23.22
CA ASN A 33 -11.42 0.69 21.96
C ASN A 33 -12.24 -0.14 20.95
N GLN A 34 -13.44 -0.58 21.34
CA GLN A 34 -14.36 -1.33 20.47
C GLN A 34 -15.49 -0.45 19.94
N SER A 35 -15.50 0.82 20.33
CA SER A 35 -16.47 1.82 19.91
C SER A 35 -15.99 2.58 18.67
N TYR A 36 -16.90 3.22 17.95
CA TYR A 36 -16.55 4.14 16.87
C TYR A 36 -15.83 5.37 17.45
N PRO A 37 -14.75 5.90 16.84
CA PRO A 37 -14.21 5.58 15.50
C PRO A 37 -13.20 4.43 15.43
N HIS A 38 -12.85 3.77 16.53
CA HIS A 38 -11.90 2.64 16.54
C HIS A 38 -12.44 1.40 15.83
N LEU A 39 -13.75 1.18 15.93
CA LEU A 39 -14.47 0.20 15.11
C LEU A 39 -14.60 0.72 13.67
N LYS A 40 -13.78 0.17 12.77
CA LYS A 40 -13.80 0.50 11.34
C LYS A 40 -13.79 -0.74 10.47
N PHE A 41 -14.27 -0.58 9.25
CA PHE A 41 -14.17 -1.58 8.19
C PHE A 41 -13.10 -1.11 7.20
N ASP A 42 -12.06 -1.93 7.04
CA ASP A 42 -11.03 -1.67 6.04
C ASP A 42 -11.43 -2.30 4.70
N TYR A 43 -11.08 -1.64 3.60
CA TYR A 43 -11.25 -2.15 2.24
C TYR A 43 -9.96 -1.96 1.43
N GLY A 44 -9.74 -2.85 0.46
CA GLY A 44 -8.61 -2.74 -0.46
C GLY A 44 -8.78 -1.56 -1.40
N LYS A 45 -7.73 -0.75 -1.56
CA LYS A 45 -7.69 0.38 -2.51
C LYS A 45 -6.87 -0.02 -3.75
N PRO A 46 -7.37 0.19 -4.98
CA PRO A 46 -6.59 -0.10 -6.18
C PRO A 46 -5.45 0.91 -6.33
N HIS A 47 -4.35 0.48 -6.94
CA HIS A 47 -3.26 1.38 -7.30
C HIS A 47 -3.65 2.23 -8.52
N PRO A 48 -3.42 3.56 -8.53
CA PRO A 48 -3.82 4.44 -9.63
C PRO A 48 -3.39 3.98 -11.04
N ILE A 49 -2.14 3.50 -11.17
CA ILE A 49 -1.65 2.98 -12.46
C ILE A 49 -2.40 1.72 -12.89
N PHE A 50 -2.58 0.74 -12.01
CA PHE A 50 -3.25 -0.52 -12.38
C PHE A 50 -4.74 -0.31 -12.65
N GLU A 51 -5.39 0.61 -11.92
CA GLU A 51 -6.75 1.04 -12.22
C GLU A 51 -6.83 1.71 -13.60
N THR A 52 -5.86 2.56 -13.94
CA THR A 52 -5.79 3.19 -15.27
C THR A 52 -5.55 2.15 -16.37
N VAL A 53 -4.67 1.16 -16.14
CA VAL A 53 -4.49 0.02 -17.04
C VAL A 53 -5.81 -0.71 -17.24
N HIS A 54 -6.53 -1.04 -16.17
CA HIS A 54 -7.80 -1.76 -16.26
C HIS A 54 -8.82 -0.98 -17.08
N ARG A 55 -8.98 0.32 -16.82
CA ARG A 55 -9.87 1.20 -17.59
C ARG A 55 -9.47 1.31 -19.06
N LEU A 56 -8.17 1.34 -19.37
CA LEU A 56 -7.67 1.34 -20.75
C LEU A 56 -7.96 0.02 -21.47
N ARG A 57 -7.85 -1.12 -20.77
CA ARG A 57 -8.23 -2.43 -21.33
C ARG A 57 -9.70 -2.41 -21.74
N ASP A 58 -10.58 -1.97 -20.84
CA ASP A 58 -12.02 -1.87 -21.11
C ASP A 58 -12.30 -0.90 -22.27
N ALA A 59 -11.58 0.22 -22.35
CA ALA A 59 -11.75 1.21 -23.41
C ALA A 59 -11.41 0.64 -24.80
N TYR A 60 -10.31 -0.10 -24.92
CA TYR A 60 -9.94 -0.77 -26.18
C TYR A 60 -10.90 -1.91 -26.55
N LEU A 61 -11.32 -2.72 -25.57
CA LEU A 61 -12.29 -3.80 -25.81
C LEU A 61 -13.63 -3.27 -26.34
N ARG A 62 -14.12 -2.15 -25.79
CA ARG A 62 -15.34 -1.47 -26.25
C ARG A 62 -15.22 -0.94 -27.69
N MET A 63 -14.01 -0.62 -28.13
CA MET A 63 -13.71 -0.20 -29.49
C MET A 63 -13.55 -1.37 -30.48
N GLY A 64 -13.68 -2.61 -30.01
CA GLY A 64 -13.57 -3.81 -30.85
C GLY A 64 -12.13 -4.27 -31.12
N PHE A 65 -11.15 -3.75 -30.37
CA PHE A 65 -9.78 -4.27 -30.44
C PHE A 65 -9.65 -5.54 -29.61
N SER A 66 -8.86 -6.51 -30.09
CA SER A 66 -8.56 -7.74 -29.36
C SER A 66 -7.28 -7.61 -28.54
N GLU A 67 -7.30 -8.07 -27.30
CA GLU A 67 -6.14 -8.00 -26.41
C GLU A 67 -5.09 -9.05 -26.82
N THR A 68 -3.82 -8.65 -26.83
CA THR A 68 -2.69 -9.56 -27.14
C THR A 68 -1.46 -9.25 -26.30
N MET A 69 -0.56 -10.23 -26.20
CA MET A 69 0.71 -10.11 -25.49
C MET A 69 1.85 -10.13 -26.51
N ASN A 70 2.59 -9.04 -26.58
CA ASN A 70 3.74 -8.91 -27.48
C ASN A 70 5.03 -9.40 -26.80
N PRO A 71 6.03 -9.90 -27.56
CA PRO A 71 7.35 -10.19 -27.02
C PRO A 71 7.94 -8.97 -26.31
N LEU A 72 8.40 -9.17 -25.06
CA LEU A 72 8.99 -8.12 -24.23
C LEU A 72 10.52 -8.08 -24.38
N ILE A 73 11.14 -9.26 -24.38
CA ILE A 73 12.56 -9.45 -24.67
C ILE A 73 12.72 -9.71 -26.16
N VAL A 74 13.51 -8.89 -26.84
CA VAL A 74 13.76 -8.98 -28.29
C VAL A 74 15.26 -8.90 -28.58
N GLU A 75 15.72 -9.58 -29.62
CA GLU A 75 17.11 -9.45 -30.09
C GLU A 75 17.35 -8.06 -30.69
N ASP A 76 18.54 -7.49 -30.50
CA ASP A 76 18.89 -6.16 -31.03
C ASP A 76 18.73 -6.04 -32.55
N ARG A 77 18.91 -7.15 -33.28
CA ARG A 77 18.65 -7.27 -34.73
C ARG A 77 17.23 -6.86 -35.12
N GLU A 78 16.25 -7.04 -34.25
CA GLU A 78 14.85 -6.63 -34.54
C GLU A 78 14.75 -5.10 -34.60
N VAL A 79 15.51 -4.39 -33.76
CA VAL A 79 15.61 -2.92 -33.83
C VAL A 79 16.27 -2.48 -35.14
N TYR A 80 17.30 -3.19 -35.62
CA TYR A 80 17.89 -2.91 -36.94
C TYR A 80 16.91 -3.12 -38.08
N ARG A 81 16.09 -4.18 -38.06
CA ARG A 81 15.06 -4.44 -39.09
C ARG A 81 14.00 -3.33 -39.13
N GLN A 82 13.70 -2.71 -37.99
CA GLN A 82 12.65 -1.71 -37.85
C GLN A 82 13.15 -0.28 -38.15
N PHE A 83 14.35 0.07 -37.67
CA PHE A 83 14.88 1.44 -37.71
C PHE A 83 16.00 1.65 -38.75
N GLY A 84 16.52 0.58 -39.35
CA GLY A 84 17.62 0.65 -40.31
C GLY A 84 18.86 1.33 -39.71
N SER A 85 19.36 2.38 -40.35
CA SER A 85 20.55 3.11 -39.90
C SER A 85 20.38 3.86 -38.58
N GLU A 86 19.14 4.18 -38.17
CA GLU A 86 18.86 4.88 -36.91
C GLU A 86 18.91 3.94 -35.70
N ALA A 87 18.95 2.62 -35.92
CA ALA A 87 18.91 1.63 -34.85
C ALA A 87 19.99 1.83 -33.78
N GLN A 88 21.19 2.30 -34.15
CA GLN A 88 22.28 2.57 -33.19
C GLN A 88 21.87 3.60 -32.12
N ALA A 89 21.22 4.69 -32.54
CA ALA A 89 20.76 5.73 -31.62
C ALA A 89 19.60 5.23 -30.74
N VAL A 90 18.77 4.34 -31.27
CA VAL A 90 17.66 3.73 -30.53
C VAL A 90 18.15 2.69 -29.53
N LEU A 91 19.18 1.91 -29.86
CA LEU A 91 19.76 0.90 -28.99
C LEU A 91 20.49 1.50 -27.78
N ASP A 92 21.03 2.72 -27.89
CA ASP A 92 21.66 3.44 -26.77
C ASP A 92 20.71 3.68 -25.59
N ARG A 93 19.42 3.87 -25.89
CA ARG A 93 18.34 4.02 -24.89
C ARG A 93 17.66 2.70 -24.50
N CYS A 94 18.13 1.55 -24.97
CA CYS A 94 17.61 0.23 -24.60
C CYS A 94 18.48 -0.40 -23.50
N PHE A 95 17.87 -1.27 -22.69
CA PHE A 95 18.61 -2.13 -21.76
C PHE A 95 18.96 -3.45 -22.42
N TYR A 96 20.23 -3.83 -22.37
CA TYR A 96 20.70 -5.16 -22.75
C TYR A 96 20.65 -6.10 -21.55
N LEU A 97 20.29 -7.36 -21.79
CA LEU A 97 20.27 -8.39 -20.77
C LEU A 97 21.66 -8.99 -20.60
N ALA A 98 22.12 -9.09 -19.37
CA ALA A 98 23.36 -9.75 -18.99
C ALA A 98 23.08 -10.85 -17.96
N GLY A 99 23.88 -11.91 -17.98
CA GLY A 99 23.80 -13.01 -17.03
C GLY A 99 25.17 -13.33 -16.45
N LEU A 100 25.21 -13.87 -15.23
CA LEU A 100 26.48 -14.37 -14.67
C LEU A 100 26.85 -15.68 -15.39
N PRO A 101 28.09 -15.81 -15.90
CA PRO A 101 28.54 -17.08 -16.45
C PRO A 101 28.69 -18.10 -15.31
N ARG A 102 28.65 -19.39 -15.66
CA ARG A 102 28.91 -20.45 -14.68
C ARG A 102 30.43 -20.61 -14.49
N PRO A 103 30.96 -20.48 -13.26
CA PRO A 103 32.40 -20.47 -13.00
C PRO A 103 33.04 -21.80 -13.38
N ASP A 104 34.29 -21.74 -13.81
CA ASP A 104 35.12 -22.92 -14.00
C ASP A 104 35.88 -23.23 -12.71
N ILE A 105 35.44 -24.24 -11.98
CA ILE A 105 35.95 -24.53 -10.63
C ILE A 105 36.75 -25.82 -10.65
N GLY A 106 38.04 -25.68 -10.38
CA GLY A 106 38.92 -26.81 -10.08
C GLY A 106 38.83 -27.24 -8.61
N LEU A 107 39.09 -28.52 -8.34
CA LEU A 107 39.19 -29.06 -6.99
C LEU A 107 40.64 -29.51 -6.74
N SER A 108 41.45 -28.62 -6.17
CA SER A 108 42.84 -28.91 -5.76
C SER A 108 42.88 -29.57 -4.37
N ASP A 109 43.98 -30.23 -4.04
CA ASP A 109 44.16 -30.88 -2.72
C ASP A 109 44.04 -29.89 -1.56
N GLU A 110 44.48 -28.63 -1.74
CA GLU A 110 44.30 -27.55 -0.76
C GLU A 110 42.82 -27.22 -0.52
N ARG A 111 42.00 -27.23 -1.58
CA ARG A 111 40.55 -26.99 -1.47
C ARG A 111 39.87 -28.14 -0.75
N ILE A 112 40.25 -29.38 -1.04
CA ILE A 112 39.73 -30.57 -0.35
C ILE A 112 40.05 -30.51 1.15
N ALA A 113 41.26 -30.09 1.53
CA ALA A 113 41.63 -29.91 2.93
C ALA A 113 40.75 -28.85 3.62
N LYS A 114 40.55 -27.68 3.00
CA LYS A 114 39.66 -26.62 3.52
C LYS A 114 38.20 -27.07 3.62
N ILE A 115 37.70 -27.86 2.66
CA ILE A 115 36.37 -28.46 2.76
C ILE A 115 36.29 -29.32 4.02
N GLY A 116 37.29 -30.17 4.28
CA GLY A 116 37.37 -31.02 5.46
C GLY A 116 37.28 -30.26 6.79
N GLU A 117 37.99 -29.14 6.88
CA GLU A 117 37.95 -28.24 8.05
C GLU A 117 36.54 -27.66 8.28
N ILE A 118 35.86 -27.24 7.21
CA ILE A 118 34.53 -26.62 7.27
C ILE A 118 33.43 -27.64 7.61
N ILE A 119 33.51 -28.84 7.02
CA ILE A 119 32.50 -29.88 7.28
C ILE A 119 32.69 -30.57 8.63
N GLY A 120 33.89 -30.46 9.22
CA GLY A 120 34.25 -31.06 10.51
C GLY A 120 34.52 -32.57 10.43
N ARG A 121 34.80 -33.09 9.23
CA ARG A 121 35.18 -34.49 8.96
C ARG A 121 36.17 -34.57 7.81
N ASN A 122 37.00 -35.60 7.77
CA ASN A 122 37.87 -35.84 6.61
C ASN A 122 37.00 -36.11 5.37
N VAL A 123 37.32 -35.42 4.27
CA VAL A 123 36.70 -35.63 2.95
C VAL A 123 37.26 -36.92 2.35
N SER A 124 36.42 -37.90 2.04
CA SER A 124 36.84 -39.12 1.35
C SER A 124 37.10 -38.87 -0.15
N GLU A 125 37.79 -39.78 -0.83
CA GLU A 125 37.95 -39.71 -2.31
C GLU A 125 36.58 -39.71 -3.03
N ASP A 126 35.59 -40.41 -2.48
CA ASP A 126 34.21 -40.43 -2.97
C ASP A 126 33.51 -39.06 -2.77
N ASP A 127 33.69 -38.43 -1.59
CA ASP A 127 33.16 -37.08 -1.32
C ASP A 127 33.79 -36.05 -2.28
N ALA A 128 35.10 -36.10 -2.51
CA ALA A 128 35.79 -35.20 -3.45
C ALA A 128 35.32 -35.41 -4.90
N THR A 129 35.13 -36.67 -5.30
CA THR A 129 34.56 -37.03 -6.61
C THR A 129 33.14 -36.49 -6.77
N THR A 130 32.34 -36.59 -5.71
CA THR A 130 30.98 -36.07 -5.64
C THR A 130 30.95 -34.56 -5.82
N VAL A 131 31.75 -33.80 -5.07
CA VAL A 131 31.86 -32.33 -5.22
C VAL A 131 32.21 -31.97 -6.66
N LYS A 132 33.21 -32.64 -7.24
CA LYS A 132 33.63 -32.39 -8.63
C LYS A 132 32.52 -32.67 -9.64
N GLN A 133 31.77 -33.75 -9.48
CA GLN A 133 30.65 -34.11 -10.35
C GLN A 133 29.51 -33.09 -10.25
N VAL A 134 29.18 -32.66 -9.03
CA VAL A 134 28.14 -31.66 -8.80
C VAL A 134 28.54 -30.31 -9.40
N LEU A 135 29.77 -29.83 -9.16
CA LEU A 135 30.27 -28.59 -9.76
C LEU A 135 30.35 -28.65 -11.30
N HIS A 136 30.71 -29.81 -11.86
CA HIS A 136 30.70 -30.01 -13.31
C HIS A 136 29.29 -30.02 -13.90
N SER A 137 28.34 -30.65 -13.21
CA SER A 137 26.92 -30.67 -13.61
C SER A 137 26.31 -29.27 -13.52
N TYR A 138 26.69 -28.51 -12.48
CA TYR A 138 26.37 -27.10 -12.36
C TYR A 138 26.93 -26.30 -13.54
N LYS A 139 28.21 -26.44 -13.89
CA LYS A 139 28.82 -25.77 -15.05
C LYS A 139 28.08 -26.05 -16.35
N LYS A 140 27.61 -27.29 -16.55
CA LYS A 140 26.82 -27.70 -17.73
C LYS A 140 25.38 -27.21 -17.74
N GLY A 141 24.91 -26.56 -16.66
CA GLY A 141 23.52 -26.12 -16.53
C GLY A 141 22.54 -27.26 -16.26
N VAL A 142 23.01 -28.42 -15.79
CA VAL A 142 22.14 -29.54 -15.39
C VAL A 142 21.56 -29.31 -14.00
N ILE A 143 22.32 -28.62 -13.14
CA ILE A 143 21.89 -28.21 -11.79
C ILE A 143 21.64 -26.71 -11.84
N GLU A 144 20.49 -26.25 -11.38
CA GLU A 144 20.17 -24.82 -11.32
C GLU A 144 20.89 -24.11 -10.16
N GLY A 145 20.88 -22.77 -10.18
CA GLY A 145 21.56 -21.94 -9.17
C GLY A 145 21.08 -22.19 -7.75
N ASP A 146 19.77 -22.33 -7.58
CA ASP A 146 19.07 -22.63 -6.34
C ASP A 146 19.32 -24.06 -5.84
N ASP A 147 19.52 -25.01 -6.75
CA ASP A 147 19.75 -26.42 -6.43
C ASP A 147 21.20 -26.74 -6.04
N LEU A 148 22.16 -25.86 -6.30
CA LEU A 148 23.57 -26.15 -6.05
C LEU A 148 23.86 -26.52 -4.58
N ILE A 149 23.34 -25.73 -3.64
CA ILE A 149 23.53 -25.95 -2.20
C ILE A 149 22.80 -27.21 -1.72
N PRO A 150 21.48 -27.38 -1.97
CA PRO A 150 20.76 -28.59 -1.57
C PRO A 150 21.33 -29.89 -2.14
N VAL A 151 21.78 -29.87 -3.41
CA VAL A 151 22.39 -31.05 -4.03
C VAL A 151 23.71 -31.39 -3.35
N LEU A 152 24.59 -30.42 -3.14
CA LEU A 152 25.85 -30.65 -2.41
C LEU A 152 25.60 -31.16 -0.98
N ALA A 153 24.63 -30.58 -0.27
CA ALA A 153 24.25 -30.98 1.08
C ALA A 153 23.78 -32.44 1.14
N ARG A 154 22.89 -32.82 0.22
CA ARG A 154 22.35 -34.18 0.14
C ARG A 154 23.43 -35.21 -0.19
N GLU A 155 24.24 -34.95 -1.20
CA GLU A 155 25.25 -35.91 -1.66
C GLU A 155 26.41 -36.05 -0.64
N LEU A 156 26.80 -34.94 0.03
CA LEU A 156 27.83 -34.95 1.07
C LEU A 156 27.28 -35.29 2.47
N LYS A 157 25.97 -35.45 2.62
CA LYS A 157 25.28 -35.70 3.91
C LYS A 157 25.68 -34.70 5.00
N ILE A 158 25.68 -33.41 4.65
CA ILE A 158 25.96 -32.29 5.55
C ILE A 158 24.85 -31.25 5.45
N ASP A 159 24.74 -30.39 6.45
CA ASP A 159 23.70 -29.35 6.47
C ASP A 159 23.99 -28.23 5.46
N ASP A 160 22.95 -27.70 4.82
CA ASP A 160 23.01 -26.58 3.86
C ASP A 160 23.85 -25.39 4.33
N PRO A 161 23.79 -24.93 5.61
CA PRO A 161 24.62 -23.82 6.08
C PRO A 161 26.12 -24.10 5.96
N LYS A 162 26.54 -25.36 6.18
CA LYS A 162 27.95 -25.75 6.03
C LYS A 162 28.38 -25.74 4.57
N VAL A 163 27.49 -26.15 3.66
CA VAL A 163 27.74 -26.07 2.21
C VAL A 163 27.85 -24.62 1.75
N ALA A 164 27.00 -23.72 2.26
CA ALA A 164 27.09 -22.30 1.94
C ALA A 164 28.44 -21.71 2.37
N VAL A 165 28.89 -21.99 3.61
CA VAL A 165 30.21 -21.59 4.10
C VAL A 165 31.33 -22.21 3.28
N MET A 166 31.18 -23.49 2.90
CA MET A 166 32.13 -24.18 2.02
C MET A 166 32.24 -23.47 0.67
N ILE A 167 31.13 -23.14 0.01
CA ILE A 167 31.16 -22.44 -1.27
C ILE A 167 31.85 -21.08 -1.12
N ASP A 168 31.50 -20.34 -0.09
CA ASP A 168 31.99 -19.00 0.18
C ASP A 168 33.51 -18.93 0.46
N GLN A 169 34.05 -19.89 1.21
CA GLN A 169 35.45 -19.91 1.63
C GLN A 169 36.37 -20.68 0.69
N VAL A 170 35.86 -21.71 0.01
CA VAL A 170 36.67 -22.61 -0.82
C VAL A 170 36.66 -22.20 -2.29
N PHE A 171 35.57 -21.60 -2.76
CA PHE A 171 35.35 -21.27 -4.17
C PHE A 171 35.10 -19.75 -4.37
N PRO A 172 36.14 -18.90 -4.22
CA PRO A 172 36.02 -17.46 -4.42
C PRO A 172 35.55 -17.07 -5.83
N GLU A 173 35.67 -17.96 -6.81
CA GLU A 173 35.21 -17.76 -8.18
C GLU A 173 33.73 -17.39 -8.27
N PHE A 174 32.89 -17.85 -7.33
CA PHE A 174 31.48 -17.46 -7.28
C PHE A 174 31.27 -15.98 -6.96
N ARG A 175 32.17 -15.36 -6.18
CA ARG A 175 32.13 -13.94 -5.83
C ARG A 175 32.70 -13.04 -6.92
N GLU A 176 33.62 -13.57 -7.72
CA GLU A 176 34.33 -12.83 -8.78
C GLU A 176 33.58 -12.80 -10.12
N LEU A 177 32.43 -13.47 -10.23
CA LEU A 177 31.63 -13.50 -11.44
C LEU A 177 31.19 -12.09 -11.87
N VAL A 178 31.48 -11.74 -13.11
CA VAL A 178 31.03 -10.50 -13.75
C VAL A 178 29.94 -10.84 -14.77
N PRO A 179 28.82 -10.09 -14.81
CA PRO A 179 27.75 -10.36 -15.76
C PRO A 179 28.21 -10.11 -17.21
N GLU A 180 27.96 -11.09 -18.08
CA GLU A 180 28.28 -11.00 -19.50
C GLU A 180 27.04 -10.56 -20.30
N PRO A 181 27.11 -9.45 -21.06
CA PRO A 181 25.97 -8.96 -21.84
C PRO A 181 25.67 -9.86 -23.04
N THR A 182 24.39 -10.04 -23.32
CA THR A 182 23.87 -10.77 -24.49
C THR A 182 23.46 -9.80 -25.60
N ARG A 183 22.91 -10.32 -26.71
CA ARG A 183 22.27 -9.52 -27.77
C ARG A 183 20.77 -9.25 -27.53
N LYS A 184 20.23 -9.78 -26.44
CA LYS A 184 18.83 -9.58 -26.04
C LYS A 184 18.66 -8.24 -25.35
N THR A 185 17.59 -7.56 -25.71
CA THR A 185 17.21 -6.25 -25.19
C THR A 185 15.81 -6.29 -24.61
N LEU A 186 15.53 -5.39 -23.67
CA LEU A 186 14.18 -5.07 -23.25
C LEU A 186 13.60 -4.03 -24.21
N ARG A 187 12.37 -4.26 -24.72
CA ARG A 187 11.74 -3.33 -25.65
C ARG A 187 11.58 -1.94 -25.03
N SER A 188 11.97 -0.90 -25.77
CA SER A 188 11.81 0.50 -25.34
C SER A 188 10.40 1.06 -25.56
N HIS A 189 9.60 0.39 -26.39
CA HIS A 189 8.22 0.71 -26.73
C HIS A 189 7.55 -0.54 -27.35
N MET A 190 6.22 -0.58 -27.43
CA MET A 190 5.48 -1.78 -27.84
C MET A 190 5.75 -2.21 -29.31
N THR A 191 6.08 -1.24 -30.18
CA THR A 191 6.35 -1.45 -31.61
C THR A 191 7.32 -2.58 -31.90
N SER A 192 8.39 -2.73 -31.10
CA SER A 192 9.37 -3.78 -31.36
C SER A 192 8.78 -5.19 -31.27
N GLY A 193 7.77 -5.38 -30.43
CA GLY A 193 7.02 -6.64 -30.36
C GLY A 193 5.89 -6.73 -31.40
N TRP A 194 5.28 -5.61 -31.80
CA TRP A 194 4.18 -5.59 -32.77
C TRP A 194 4.55 -6.20 -34.13
N PHE A 195 5.72 -5.86 -34.67
CA PHE A 195 6.17 -6.45 -35.95
C PHE A 195 6.29 -7.97 -35.89
N ILE A 196 6.80 -8.52 -34.79
CA ILE A 196 6.95 -9.97 -34.58
C ILE A 196 5.56 -10.63 -34.49
N THR A 197 4.67 -10.06 -33.68
CA THR A 197 3.30 -10.55 -33.50
C THR A 197 2.52 -10.53 -34.83
N LEU A 198 2.53 -9.40 -35.54
CA LEU A 198 1.81 -9.25 -36.80
C LEU A 198 2.31 -10.21 -37.88
N SER A 199 3.64 -10.36 -38.01
CA SER A 199 4.27 -11.33 -38.94
C SER A 199 3.75 -12.75 -38.70
N ALA A 200 3.60 -13.15 -37.44
CA ALA A 200 3.09 -14.46 -37.07
C ALA A 200 1.58 -14.67 -37.34
N LEU A 201 0.81 -13.59 -37.52
CA LEU A 201 -0.63 -13.62 -37.76
C LEU A 201 -1.03 -13.51 -39.24
N ILE A 202 -0.09 -13.16 -40.12
CA ILE A 202 -0.35 -13.07 -41.56
C ILE A 202 -0.95 -14.39 -42.07
N GLY A 203 -2.08 -14.29 -42.76
CA GLY A 203 -2.79 -15.43 -43.36
C GLY A 203 -3.52 -16.34 -42.37
N LYS A 204 -3.56 -15.98 -41.08
CA LYS A 204 -4.28 -16.75 -40.03
C LYS A 204 -5.57 -16.09 -39.55
N GLN A 205 -5.79 -14.84 -39.90
CA GLN A 205 -6.97 -14.05 -39.51
C GLN A 205 -7.43 -13.20 -40.69
N ASP A 206 -8.74 -12.94 -40.73
CA ASP A 206 -9.33 -12.03 -41.70
C ASP A 206 -8.98 -10.57 -41.36
N LEU A 207 -8.84 -9.73 -42.39
CA LEU A 207 -8.64 -8.30 -42.24
C LEU A 207 -9.99 -7.58 -42.00
N PRO A 208 -10.01 -6.44 -41.30
CA PRO A 208 -8.89 -5.80 -40.62
C PRO A 208 -8.54 -6.48 -39.29
N ILE A 209 -7.25 -6.52 -38.96
CA ILE A 209 -6.75 -7.00 -37.66
C ILE A 209 -6.56 -5.79 -36.74
N ASN A 210 -7.37 -5.70 -35.68
CA ASN A 210 -7.31 -4.66 -34.65
C ASN A 210 -6.86 -5.27 -33.31
N LEU A 211 -5.63 -4.99 -32.89
CA LEU A 211 -5.04 -5.54 -31.66
C LEU A 211 -4.60 -4.43 -30.71
N PHE A 212 -4.70 -4.68 -29.41
CA PHE A 212 -4.11 -3.81 -28.40
C PHE A 212 -3.33 -4.62 -27.36
N SER A 213 -2.38 -3.95 -26.71
CA SER A 213 -1.59 -4.50 -25.62
C SER A 213 -1.23 -3.37 -24.67
N ILE A 214 -1.46 -3.58 -23.38
CA ILE A 214 -1.07 -2.64 -22.32
C ILE A 214 -0.09 -3.37 -21.42
N ASP A 215 1.19 -3.08 -21.57
CA ASP A 215 2.25 -3.82 -20.90
C ASP A 215 3.50 -2.95 -20.74
N ARG A 216 4.48 -3.44 -19.97
CA ARG A 216 5.70 -2.71 -19.62
C ARG A 216 6.64 -2.54 -20.81
N CYS A 217 7.33 -1.40 -20.79
CA CYS A 217 8.43 -1.02 -21.66
C CYS A 217 9.56 -0.43 -20.80
N PHE A 218 10.79 -0.53 -21.30
CA PHE A 218 12.00 -0.16 -20.57
C PHE A 218 12.85 0.78 -21.41
N ARG A 219 13.08 1.98 -20.92
CA ARG A 219 13.83 2.98 -21.66
C ARG A 219 14.83 3.65 -20.74
N ARG A 220 16.10 3.55 -21.11
CA ARG A 220 17.19 4.19 -20.37
C ARG A 220 17.08 5.70 -20.58
N GLU A 221 16.82 6.41 -19.49
CA GLU A 221 16.95 7.86 -19.39
C GLU A 221 18.19 8.17 -18.54
N GLN A 222 18.75 9.38 -18.68
CA GLN A 222 19.92 9.79 -17.89
C GLN A 222 19.62 9.78 -16.37
N SER A 223 18.38 10.11 -16.01
CA SER A 223 17.84 10.06 -14.65
C SER A 223 16.31 9.96 -14.70
N GLU A 224 15.70 9.39 -13.67
CA GLU A 224 14.25 9.46 -13.48
C GLU A 224 13.85 10.82 -12.89
N ASP A 225 12.73 11.37 -13.35
CA ASP A 225 12.21 12.68 -12.94
C ASP A 225 10.69 12.64 -12.78
N ALA A 226 10.08 13.78 -12.46
CA ALA A 226 8.64 13.90 -12.23
C ALA A 226 7.77 13.48 -13.43
N SER A 227 8.35 13.33 -14.62
CA SER A 227 7.67 12.99 -15.87
C SER A 227 8.16 11.69 -16.52
N ARG A 228 9.26 11.09 -16.05
CA ARG A 228 9.90 9.93 -16.70
C ARG A 228 10.42 8.91 -15.70
N LEU A 229 10.15 7.65 -16.01
CA LEU A 229 10.69 6.46 -15.35
C LEU A 229 11.46 5.61 -16.34
N MET A 230 12.41 4.80 -15.85
CA MET A 230 13.13 3.84 -16.69
C MET A 230 12.24 2.66 -17.11
N THR A 231 11.19 2.38 -16.34
CA THR A 231 10.14 1.40 -16.68
C THR A 231 8.79 2.09 -16.65
N TYR A 232 7.99 1.90 -17.69
CA TYR A 232 6.67 2.50 -17.82
C TYR A 232 5.72 1.53 -18.53
N HIS A 233 4.41 1.79 -18.49
CA HIS A 233 3.43 1.02 -19.25
C HIS A 233 3.06 1.76 -20.52
N SER A 234 3.11 1.04 -21.64
CA SER A 234 2.63 1.53 -22.93
C SER A 234 1.28 0.90 -23.21
N ALA A 235 0.25 1.73 -23.32
CA ALA A 235 -1.03 1.35 -23.86
C ALA A 235 -0.99 1.55 -25.37
N SER A 236 -0.73 0.48 -26.11
CA SER A 236 -0.51 0.54 -27.55
C SER A 236 -1.50 -0.33 -28.30
N CYS A 237 -1.85 0.08 -29.51
CA CYS A 237 -2.65 -0.71 -30.43
C CYS A 237 -2.09 -0.66 -31.85
N VAL A 238 -2.51 -1.64 -32.66
CA VAL A 238 -2.26 -1.68 -34.10
C VAL A 238 -3.55 -2.01 -34.84
N ALA A 239 -3.71 -1.41 -36.01
CA ALA A 239 -4.73 -1.75 -36.99
C ALA A 239 -4.03 -2.09 -38.32
N MET A 240 -4.27 -3.29 -38.86
CA MET A 240 -3.69 -3.75 -40.12
C MET A 240 -4.81 -4.12 -41.10
N GLY A 241 -4.74 -3.59 -42.31
CA GLY A 241 -5.72 -3.87 -43.38
C GLY A 241 -5.54 -2.93 -44.57
N ASP A 242 -6.16 -3.27 -45.70
CA ASP A 242 -5.96 -2.55 -46.97
C ASP A 242 -6.32 -1.06 -46.92
N ASP A 243 -7.39 -0.73 -46.17
CA ASP A 243 -7.95 0.63 -46.10
C ASP A 243 -7.47 1.42 -44.85
N VAL A 244 -6.44 0.95 -44.15
CA VAL A 244 -5.94 1.63 -42.94
C VAL A 244 -5.12 2.86 -43.33
N THR A 245 -5.55 4.02 -42.87
CA THR A 245 -4.90 5.33 -43.13
C THR A 245 -4.57 6.07 -41.84
N VAL A 246 -3.88 7.20 -41.98
CA VAL A 246 -3.58 8.15 -40.88
C VAL A 246 -4.86 8.61 -40.16
N ASP A 247 -5.98 8.78 -40.89
CA ASP A 247 -7.24 9.22 -40.28
C ASP A 247 -7.86 8.14 -39.38
N TYR A 248 -7.56 6.85 -39.63
CA TYR A 248 -7.91 5.78 -38.70
C TYR A 248 -7.21 5.98 -37.34
N GLY A 249 -5.94 6.39 -37.34
CA GLY A 249 -5.20 6.74 -36.12
C GLY A 249 -5.82 7.91 -35.34
N LYS A 250 -6.30 8.94 -36.03
CA LYS A 250 -7.04 10.06 -35.41
C LYS A 250 -8.35 9.60 -34.79
N ALA A 251 -9.13 8.80 -35.52
CA ALA A 251 -10.40 8.27 -35.04
C ALA A 251 -10.21 7.37 -33.81
N VAL A 252 -9.20 6.49 -33.81
CA VAL A 252 -8.85 5.65 -32.66
C VAL A 252 -8.42 6.50 -31.47
N SER A 253 -7.61 7.54 -31.69
CA SER A 253 -7.17 8.45 -30.63
C SER A 253 -8.34 9.14 -29.95
N GLN A 254 -9.24 9.74 -30.76
CA GLN A 254 -10.43 10.41 -30.27
C GLN A 254 -11.36 9.44 -29.52
N ALA A 255 -11.66 8.28 -30.10
CA ALA A 255 -12.54 7.28 -29.49
C ALA A 255 -11.98 6.70 -28.18
N LEU A 256 -10.65 6.52 -28.08
CA LEU A 256 -10.00 6.05 -26.86
C LEU A 256 -10.04 7.12 -25.77
N LEU A 257 -9.57 8.33 -26.08
CA LEU A 257 -9.39 9.40 -25.09
C LEU A 257 -10.72 10.01 -24.62
N SER A 258 -11.75 10.04 -25.47
CA SER A 258 -13.08 10.53 -25.07
C SER A 258 -13.67 9.72 -23.90
N GLN A 259 -13.30 8.44 -23.75
CA GLN A 259 -13.73 7.59 -22.64
C GLN A 259 -13.08 7.97 -21.29
N PHE A 260 -12.09 8.87 -21.31
CA PHE A 260 -11.38 9.38 -20.15
C PHE A 260 -11.67 10.86 -19.86
N GLY A 261 -12.67 11.46 -20.52
CA GLY A 261 -13.09 12.84 -20.27
C GLY A 261 -12.34 13.90 -21.08
N PHE A 262 -11.57 13.49 -22.10
CA PHE A 262 -10.99 14.44 -23.05
C PHE A 262 -12.04 14.87 -24.09
N GLU A 263 -12.13 16.17 -24.35
CA GLU A 263 -13.25 16.75 -25.12
C GLU A 263 -12.80 17.28 -26.50
N GLU A 264 -11.59 17.83 -26.60
CA GLU A 264 -11.06 18.41 -27.82
C GLU A 264 -9.71 17.81 -28.21
N PHE A 265 -9.43 17.75 -29.52
CA PHE A 265 -8.27 17.07 -30.07
C PHE A 265 -7.57 17.90 -31.14
N ARG A 266 -6.24 17.95 -31.07
CA ARG A 266 -5.36 18.55 -32.08
C ARG A 266 -4.31 17.53 -32.48
N PHE A 267 -4.12 17.40 -33.78
CA PHE A 267 -3.19 16.45 -34.38
C PHE A 267 -2.07 17.23 -35.06
N GLN A 268 -0.84 17.08 -34.58
CA GLN A 268 0.32 17.80 -35.08
C GLN A 268 1.35 16.80 -35.62
N PRO A 269 1.98 17.07 -36.79
CA PRO A 269 3.11 16.27 -37.24
C PRO A 269 4.24 16.29 -36.22
N ASP A 270 4.79 15.12 -35.90
CA ASP A 270 5.95 15.01 -35.02
C ASP A 270 7.22 15.46 -35.76
N GLU A 271 8.04 16.29 -35.14
CA GLU A 271 9.34 16.70 -35.68
C GLU A 271 10.31 15.51 -35.78
N LYS A 272 10.18 14.53 -34.88
CA LYS A 272 10.97 13.29 -34.87
C LYS A 272 10.42 12.37 -35.95
N ARG A 273 10.89 12.52 -37.18
CA ARG A 273 10.52 11.66 -38.33
C ARG A 273 11.19 10.29 -38.24
N SER A 274 10.71 9.45 -37.32
CA SER A 274 11.30 8.14 -37.01
C SER A 274 11.25 7.20 -38.21
N LYS A 275 12.34 6.47 -38.49
CA LYS A 275 12.44 5.65 -39.73
C LYS A 275 11.49 4.45 -39.82
N TYR A 276 10.94 3.98 -38.69
CA TYR A 276 9.96 2.90 -38.67
C TYR A 276 8.55 3.35 -39.07
N TYR A 277 8.29 4.65 -39.18
CA TYR A 277 7.06 5.20 -39.74
C TYR A 277 7.25 5.71 -41.17
N VAL A 278 6.17 5.72 -41.95
CA VAL A 278 6.11 6.40 -43.25
C VAL A 278 6.33 7.90 -42.99
N PRO A 279 7.16 8.57 -43.80
CA PRO A 279 7.37 10.01 -43.69
C PRO A 279 6.04 10.78 -43.59
N ASP A 280 5.97 11.73 -42.66
CA ASP A 280 4.85 12.65 -42.47
C ASP A 280 3.55 12.00 -41.98
N THR A 281 3.62 10.74 -41.53
CA THR A 281 2.51 10.02 -40.89
C THR A 281 2.62 9.93 -39.37
N GLN A 282 3.78 10.26 -38.80
CA GLN A 282 3.96 10.32 -37.35
C GLN A 282 3.31 11.58 -36.79
N ILE A 283 2.32 11.40 -35.92
CA ILE A 283 1.46 12.46 -35.40
C ILE A 283 1.43 12.40 -33.88
N GLU A 284 1.69 13.55 -33.27
CA GLU A 284 1.46 13.81 -31.84
C GLU A 284 -0.01 14.21 -31.64
N VAL A 285 -0.63 13.59 -30.63
CA VAL A 285 -2.02 13.82 -30.25
C VAL A 285 -2.04 14.70 -29.01
N TYR A 286 -2.48 15.94 -29.21
CA TYR A 286 -2.80 16.86 -28.13
C TYR A 286 -4.29 16.78 -27.82
N ALA A 287 -4.64 16.62 -26.55
CA ALA A 287 -6.02 16.55 -26.12
C ALA A 287 -6.28 17.52 -24.96
N TYR A 288 -7.48 18.11 -24.94
CA TYR A 288 -7.94 18.99 -23.87
C TYR A 288 -8.69 18.18 -22.80
N HIS A 289 -8.35 18.40 -21.52
CA HIS A 289 -9.06 17.81 -20.39
C HIS A 289 -9.50 18.90 -19.40
N PRO A 290 -10.79 19.02 -19.06
CA PRO A 290 -11.29 20.08 -18.18
C PRO A 290 -10.59 20.15 -16.81
N ALA A 291 -10.24 19.00 -16.22
CA ALA A 291 -9.55 18.95 -14.93
C ALA A 291 -8.11 19.51 -14.93
N LEU A 292 -7.53 19.76 -16.11
CA LEU A 292 -6.21 20.40 -16.23
C LEU A 292 -6.31 21.92 -16.36
N HIS A 293 -7.46 22.43 -16.78
CA HIS A 293 -7.69 23.88 -16.88
C HIS A 293 -7.56 24.52 -15.50
N ASP A 294 -6.79 25.60 -15.41
CA ASP A 294 -6.47 26.30 -14.16
C ASP A 294 -5.75 25.43 -13.10
N SER A 295 -5.16 24.30 -13.50
CA SER A 295 -4.31 23.50 -12.59
C SER A 295 -2.96 24.17 -12.31
N ASP A 296 -2.36 23.88 -11.16
CA ASP A 296 -1.00 24.32 -10.79
C ASP A 296 0.13 23.62 -11.59
N THR A 297 -0.23 22.97 -12.70
CA THR A 297 0.71 22.24 -13.56
C THR A 297 1.11 23.10 -14.77
N LYS A 298 2.08 22.62 -15.55
CA LYS A 298 2.43 23.25 -16.84
C LYS A 298 1.31 23.17 -17.90
N TYR A 299 0.21 22.49 -17.60
CA TYR A 299 -0.93 22.25 -18.47
C TYR A 299 -2.16 23.08 -18.06
N ALA A 300 -1.94 24.24 -17.43
CA ALA A 300 -3.01 25.14 -16.98
C ALA A 300 -3.95 25.61 -18.11
N ASP A 301 -3.50 25.58 -19.37
CA ASP A 301 -4.33 25.84 -20.55
C ASP A 301 -5.26 24.66 -20.91
N GLY A 302 -5.14 23.55 -20.19
CA GLY A 302 -5.91 22.32 -20.34
C GLY A 302 -5.41 21.37 -21.43
N TRP A 303 -4.39 21.74 -22.22
CA TRP A 303 -3.90 20.96 -23.35
C TRP A 303 -2.67 20.12 -23.00
N ILE A 304 -2.66 18.86 -23.42
CA ILE A 304 -1.53 17.97 -23.19
C ILE A 304 -1.30 17.00 -24.35
N GLU A 305 -0.03 16.79 -24.70
CA GLU A 305 0.40 15.69 -25.57
C GLU A 305 0.22 14.36 -24.81
N ILE A 306 -0.73 13.53 -25.26
CA ILE A 306 -1.14 12.33 -24.51
C ILE A 306 -0.82 11.03 -25.24
N ALA A 307 -0.72 11.07 -26.57
CA ALA A 307 -0.43 9.90 -27.39
C ALA A 307 0.35 10.29 -28.65
N THR A 308 0.98 9.30 -29.27
CA THR A 308 1.61 9.42 -30.59
C THR A 308 1.19 8.22 -31.43
N PHE A 309 0.90 8.44 -32.71
CA PHE A 309 0.60 7.37 -33.65
C PHE A 309 1.29 7.59 -34.99
N GLY A 310 1.31 6.56 -35.83
CA GLY A 310 1.76 6.67 -37.22
C GLY A 310 1.51 5.42 -38.04
N MET A 311 1.86 5.49 -39.33
CA MET A 311 1.75 4.35 -40.26
C MET A 311 3.11 3.68 -40.40
N TYR A 312 3.24 2.39 -40.11
CA TYR A 312 4.53 1.71 -40.23
C TYR A 312 5.07 1.76 -41.65
N SER A 313 6.38 1.98 -41.77
CA SER A 313 7.10 2.08 -43.03
C SER A 313 7.04 0.74 -43.78
N PRO A 314 6.70 0.74 -45.09
CA PRO A 314 6.78 -0.47 -45.92
C PRO A 314 8.16 -1.13 -45.91
N ILE A 315 9.23 -0.36 -45.68
CA ILE A 315 10.59 -0.92 -45.54
C ILE A 315 10.65 -1.83 -44.31
N ALA A 316 10.19 -1.35 -43.15
CA ALA A 316 10.15 -2.13 -41.93
C ALA A 316 9.16 -3.30 -42.04
N LEU A 317 7.96 -3.07 -42.58
CA LEU A 317 6.94 -4.11 -42.79
C LEU A 317 7.43 -5.25 -43.69
N SER A 318 8.12 -4.91 -44.79
CA SER A 318 8.68 -5.88 -45.73
C SER A 318 9.74 -6.79 -45.09
N ALA A 319 10.49 -6.28 -44.11
CA ALA A 319 11.45 -7.09 -43.38
C ALA A 319 10.76 -8.24 -42.65
N TYR A 320 9.48 -8.10 -42.30
CA TYR A 320 8.65 -9.10 -41.60
C TYR A 320 7.61 -9.77 -42.51
N GLU A 321 7.73 -9.61 -43.83
CA GLU A 321 6.81 -10.16 -44.84
C GLU A 321 5.37 -9.67 -44.70
N ILE A 322 5.13 -8.54 -44.02
CA ILE A 322 3.79 -7.95 -43.83
C ILE A 322 3.40 -7.15 -45.09
N PRO A 323 2.35 -7.55 -45.85
CA PRO A 323 2.03 -6.94 -47.14
C PRO A 323 0.94 -5.86 -47.06
N TYR A 324 0.53 -5.45 -45.85
CA TYR A 324 -0.58 -4.52 -45.62
C TYR A 324 -0.12 -3.27 -44.85
N PRO A 325 -0.79 -2.11 -45.02
CA PRO A 325 -0.52 -0.96 -44.18
C PRO A 325 -0.94 -1.23 -42.73
N VAL A 326 -0.16 -0.69 -41.79
CA VAL A 326 -0.37 -0.87 -40.36
C VAL A 326 -0.32 0.50 -39.69
N MET A 327 -1.42 0.88 -39.04
CA MET A 327 -1.44 2.00 -38.10
C MET A 327 -1.02 1.50 -36.72
N ASN A 328 -0.16 2.24 -36.04
CA ASN A 328 0.17 2.01 -34.64
C ASN A 328 -0.09 3.28 -33.83
N LEU A 329 -0.69 3.13 -32.66
CA LEU A 329 -0.85 4.17 -31.66
C LEU A 329 -0.23 3.72 -30.34
N GLY A 330 0.40 4.66 -29.62
CA GLY A 330 0.95 4.45 -28.30
C GLY A 330 0.61 5.60 -27.36
N LEU A 331 0.18 5.26 -26.15
CA LEU A 331 -0.08 6.18 -25.04
C LEU A 331 0.71 5.71 -23.81
N GLY A 332 1.31 6.65 -23.08
CA GLY A 332 1.93 6.37 -21.79
C GLY A 332 0.89 6.32 -20.69
N VAL A 333 0.71 5.16 -20.05
CA VAL A 333 -0.33 4.96 -19.02
C VAL A 333 -0.09 5.88 -17.82
N GLU A 334 1.16 6.00 -17.39
CA GLU A 334 1.54 6.83 -16.25
C GLU A 334 1.13 8.29 -16.45
N ARG A 335 1.30 8.83 -17.68
CA ARG A 335 0.90 10.20 -18.01
C ARG A 335 -0.62 10.36 -17.90
N LEU A 336 -1.39 9.40 -18.43
CA LEU A 336 -2.85 9.42 -18.29
C LEU A 336 -3.27 9.32 -16.82
N ALA A 337 -2.65 8.44 -16.05
CA ALA A 337 -2.92 8.28 -14.63
C ALA A 337 -2.63 9.57 -13.84
N MET A 338 -1.54 10.28 -14.16
CA MET A 338 -1.26 11.57 -13.53
C MET A 338 -2.39 12.58 -13.71
N ILE A 339 -2.99 12.64 -14.90
CA ILE A 339 -4.11 13.55 -15.20
C ILE A 339 -5.36 13.12 -14.42
N LEU A 340 -5.72 11.83 -14.50
CA LEU A 340 -6.95 11.31 -13.88
C LEU A 340 -6.93 11.41 -12.34
N TYR A 341 -5.75 11.37 -11.73
CA TYR A 341 -5.57 11.41 -10.28
C TYR A 341 -4.96 12.73 -9.77
N GLY A 342 -4.77 13.73 -10.64
CA GLY A 342 -4.22 15.04 -10.26
C GLY A 342 -2.80 14.99 -9.70
N ALA A 343 -1.97 14.04 -10.13
CA ALA A 343 -0.60 13.88 -9.65
C ALA A 343 0.40 14.70 -10.48
N SER A 344 1.33 15.37 -9.81
CA SER A 344 2.38 16.20 -10.43
C SER A 344 3.71 15.47 -10.61
N ASP A 345 3.91 14.34 -9.92
CA ASP A 345 5.14 13.53 -9.99
C ASP A 345 4.81 12.05 -10.22
N VAL A 346 5.27 11.50 -11.34
CA VAL A 346 5.06 10.10 -11.71
C VAL A 346 5.68 9.11 -10.71
N ARG A 347 6.76 9.49 -10.02
CA ARG A 347 7.46 8.62 -9.06
C ARG A 347 6.60 8.42 -7.82
N LEU A 348 6.02 9.51 -7.31
CA LEU A 348 5.10 9.46 -6.17
C LEU A 348 3.81 8.73 -6.52
N LEU A 349 3.29 8.93 -7.74
CA LEU A 349 2.13 8.19 -8.23
C LEU A 349 2.40 6.69 -8.38
N SER A 350 3.59 6.31 -8.85
CA SER A 350 3.98 4.92 -9.11
C SER A 350 4.40 4.18 -7.84
N TYR A 351 4.97 4.90 -6.89
CA TYR A 351 5.53 4.34 -5.67
C TYR A 351 5.09 5.15 -4.43
N PRO A 352 3.78 5.22 -4.14
CA PRO A 352 3.23 6.05 -3.07
C PRO A 352 3.76 5.68 -1.68
N GLN A 353 4.24 4.45 -1.49
CA GLN A 353 4.86 4.02 -0.23
C GLN A 353 6.16 4.74 0.13
N PHE A 354 6.82 5.39 -0.85
CA PHE A 354 8.02 6.19 -0.61
C PHE A 354 7.71 7.69 -0.43
N ASP A 355 6.44 8.07 -0.56
CA ASP A 355 5.97 9.42 -0.29
C ASP A 355 5.70 9.64 1.21
N GLN A 356 5.33 10.87 1.57
CA GLN A 356 4.89 11.21 2.91
C GLN A 356 3.64 10.42 3.29
N LEU A 357 3.63 9.85 4.50
CA LEU A 357 2.44 9.26 5.09
C LEU A 357 1.30 10.30 5.03
N SER A 358 0.18 9.93 4.43
CA SER A 358 -1.06 10.69 4.50
C SER A 358 -2.01 10.01 5.48
N MET A 359 -2.73 10.82 6.25
CA MET A 359 -3.71 10.35 7.22
C MET A 359 -4.83 11.39 7.28
N THR A 360 -6.06 10.93 7.26
CA THR A 360 -7.23 11.77 7.51
C THR A 360 -7.45 11.97 9.00
N ASP A 361 -8.15 13.03 9.40
CA ASP A 361 -8.53 13.26 10.79
C ASP A 361 -9.34 12.08 11.37
N HIS A 362 -10.11 11.39 10.53
CA HIS A 362 -10.85 10.20 10.92
C HIS A 362 -9.93 9.01 11.24
N GLU A 363 -8.96 8.73 10.36
CA GLU A 363 -7.96 7.68 10.59
C GLU A 363 -7.07 8.00 11.80
N LEU A 364 -6.80 9.28 12.03
CA LEU A 364 -6.04 9.74 13.19
C LEU A 364 -6.85 9.55 14.48
N ALA A 365 -8.12 9.96 14.52
CA ALA A 365 -9.01 9.75 15.67
C ALA A 365 -9.14 8.27 16.02
N ALA A 366 -9.30 7.40 15.01
CA ALA A 366 -9.33 5.95 15.19
C ALA A 366 -8.00 5.38 15.74
N SER A 367 -6.89 6.12 15.59
CA SER A 367 -5.55 5.75 16.07
C SER A 367 -5.21 6.28 17.46
N VAL A 368 -6.10 7.05 18.10
CA VAL A 368 -5.97 7.52 19.50
C VAL A 368 -6.82 6.64 20.41
N CYS A 369 -6.23 5.67 21.11
CA CYS A 369 -6.94 4.67 21.89
C CYS A 369 -6.67 4.78 23.39
N ALA A 370 -7.47 4.09 24.21
CA ALA A 370 -7.08 3.81 25.59
C ALA A 370 -5.98 2.74 25.61
N ARG A 371 -4.95 2.91 26.45
CA ARG A 371 -3.88 1.92 26.59
C ARG A 371 -4.39 0.67 27.29
N GLU A 372 -4.98 0.86 28.47
CA GLU A 372 -5.54 -0.18 29.33
C GLU A 372 -7.07 -0.13 29.29
N SER A 373 -7.71 -1.30 29.28
CA SER A 373 -9.16 -1.44 29.34
C SER A 373 -9.50 -2.76 30.03
N PRO A 374 -10.57 -2.83 30.86
CA PRO A 374 -10.94 -4.07 31.53
C PRO A 374 -11.41 -5.13 30.53
N ASP A 375 -11.09 -6.39 30.82
CA ASP A 375 -11.43 -7.53 29.94
C ASP A 375 -12.80 -8.15 30.27
N THR A 376 -13.35 -7.88 31.46
CA THR A 376 -14.63 -8.46 31.90
C THR A 376 -15.82 -7.51 31.71
N ASP A 377 -17.01 -8.07 31.50
CA ASP A 377 -18.26 -7.31 31.48
C ASP A 377 -18.48 -6.53 32.80
N THR A 378 -18.08 -7.11 33.93
CA THR A 378 -18.11 -6.45 35.25
C THR A 378 -17.15 -5.27 35.30
N GLY A 379 -15.91 -5.43 34.82
CA GLY A 379 -14.95 -4.34 34.73
C GLY A 379 -15.43 -3.21 33.81
N LEU A 380 -16.04 -3.53 32.67
CA LEU A 380 -16.68 -2.55 31.79
C LEU A 380 -17.84 -1.81 32.50
N ALA A 381 -18.63 -2.52 33.31
CA ALA A 381 -19.69 -1.90 34.10
C ALA A 381 -19.11 -0.96 35.19
N ILE A 382 -18.05 -1.37 35.87
CA ILE A 382 -17.32 -0.54 36.85
C ILE A 382 -16.77 0.73 36.18
N SER A 383 -16.10 0.59 35.04
CA SER A 383 -15.58 1.72 34.26
C SER A 383 -16.67 2.76 33.95
N ARG A 384 -17.83 2.31 33.45
CA ARG A 384 -18.95 3.20 33.16
C ARG A 384 -19.56 3.81 34.43
N ALA A 385 -19.62 3.06 35.51
CA ALA A 385 -20.15 3.54 36.78
C ALA A 385 -19.26 4.65 37.36
N ILE A 386 -17.93 4.47 37.32
CA ILE A 386 -16.95 5.51 37.69
C ILE A 386 -17.16 6.77 36.85
N ALA A 387 -17.20 6.62 35.52
CA ALA A 387 -17.39 7.74 34.60
C ALA A 387 -18.73 8.45 34.87
N ARG A 388 -19.80 7.70 35.15
CA ARG A 388 -21.13 8.26 35.48
C ARG A 388 -21.10 9.06 36.79
N VAL A 389 -20.54 8.50 37.86
CA VAL A 389 -20.41 9.21 39.15
C VAL A 389 -19.61 10.50 38.98
N ALA A 390 -18.50 10.45 38.25
CA ALA A 390 -17.70 11.64 37.97
C ALA A 390 -18.47 12.68 37.14
N CYS A 391 -19.38 12.27 36.24
CA CYS A 391 -20.24 13.20 35.50
C CYS A 391 -21.33 13.84 36.37
N GLU A 392 -21.97 13.05 37.23
CA GLU A 392 -23.09 13.48 38.09
C GLU A 392 -22.60 14.35 39.26
N HIS A 393 -21.49 13.97 39.89
CA HIS A 393 -20.99 14.54 41.14
C HIS A 393 -19.65 15.28 41.00
N GLY A 394 -19.07 15.37 39.80
CA GLY A 394 -17.73 15.92 39.58
C GLY A 394 -17.53 17.36 40.08
N SER A 395 -18.61 18.14 40.20
CA SER A 395 -18.58 19.52 40.70
C SER A 395 -18.80 19.68 42.20
N ASP A 396 -19.06 18.59 42.91
CA ASP A 396 -19.39 18.62 44.33
C ASP A 396 -18.18 19.01 45.17
N PRO A 397 -18.35 19.81 46.26
CA PRO A 397 -17.24 20.29 47.07
C PRO A 397 -16.58 19.14 47.85
N SER A 398 -15.26 19.09 47.85
CA SER A 398 -14.48 18.13 48.62
C SER A 398 -14.22 18.60 50.06
N PRO A 399 -14.00 17.68 51.03
CA PRO A 399 -13.88 16.22 50.87
C PRO A 399 -15.22 15.52 50.61
N CYS A 400 -15.25 14.61 49.64
CA CYS A 400 -16.46 13.86 49.28
C CYS A 400 -16.12 12.46 48.76
N GLU A 401 -17.06 11.52 48.91
CA GLU A 401 -16.94 10.14 48.47
C GLU A 401 -18.29 9.64 47.96
N TYR A 402 -18.28 9.01 46.79
CA TYR A 402 -19.48 8.49 46.13
C TYR A 402 -19.28 7.04 45.72
N LEU A 403 -20.26 6.19 46.03
CA LEU A 403 -20.27 4.80 45.61
C LEU A 403 -20.51 4.71 44.09
N ALA A 404 -19.55 4.12 43.37
CA ALA A 404 -19.70 3.84 41.94
C ALA A 404 -20.28 2.44 41.73
N TRP A 405 -19.76 1.43 42.41
CA TRP A 405 -20.15 0.04 42.19
C TRP A 405 -19.94 -0.81 43.44
N GLU A 406 -20.81 -1.79 43.66
CA GLU A 406 -20.69 -2.79 44.73
C GLU A 406 -21.20 -4.14 44.22
N GLY A 407 -20.47 -5.21 44.51
CA GLY A 407 -20.84 -6.55 44.11
C GLY A 407 -19.69 -7.55 44.17
N GLU A 408 -19.93 -8.74 43.65
CA GLU A 408 -18.93 -9.82 43.63
C GLU A 408 -18.07 -9.79 42.37
N MET A 409 -16.76 -9.88 42.55
CA MET A 409 -15.78 -10.02 41.47
C MET A 409 -14.74 -11.07 41.85
N PHE A 410 -14.57 -12.10 41.01
CA PHE A 410 -13.66 -13.23 41.25
C PHE A 410 -13.78 -13.91 42.63
N GLY A 411 -15.00 -13.98 43.20
CA GLY A 411 -15.24 -14.60 44.51
C GLY A 411 -14.99 -13.67 45.71
N HIS A 412 -14.72 -12.39 45.46
CA HIS A 412 -14.54 -11.36 46.48
C HIS A 412 -15.64 -10.31 46.37
N GLN A 413 -16.22 -9.92 47.51
CA GLN A 413 -17.11 -8.74 47.53
C GLN A 413 -16.24 -7.50 47.45
N VAL A 414 -16.51 -6.64 46.48
CA VAL A 414 -15.74 -5.41 46.27
C VAL A 414 -16.66 -4.20 46.22
N ARG A 415 -16.16 -3.11 46.81
CA ARG A 415 -16.80 -1.80 46.82
C ARG A 415 -15.89 -0.79 46.15
N VAL A 416 -16.38 -0.11 45.12
CA VAL A 416 -15.64 0.88 44.33
C VAL A 416 -16.22 2.26 44.58
N THR A 417 -15.39 3.20 45.06
CA THR A 417 -15.80 4.57 45.35
C THR A 417 -14.94 5.58 44.57
N VAL A 418 -15.56 6.66 44.12
CA VAL A 418 -14.87 7.85 43.59
C VAL A 418 -14.72 8.83 44.73
N VAL A 419 -13.50 9.26 45.02
CA VAL A 419 -13.17 10.02 46.23
C VAL A 419 -12.26 11.21 45.92
N GLU A 420 -12.46 12.30 46.64
CA GLU A 420 -11.50 13.41 46.73
C GLU A 420 -11.37 13.83 48.20
N GLN A 421 -10.13 13.81 48.70
CA GLN A 421 -9.81 14.02 50.12
C GLN A 421 -9.29 15.44 50.41
N GLU A 422 -8.75 16.14 49.41
CA GLU A 422 -8.24 17.49 49.61
C GLU A 422 -9.39 18.47 49.88
N GLU A 423 -9.23 19.39 50.85
CA GLU A 423 -10.24 20.40 51.14
C GLU A 423 -10.22 21.54 50.11
N LYS A 424 -11.36 22.21 49.89
CA LYS A 424 -11.51 23.39 49.01
C LYS A 424 -11.24 23.12 47.52
N THR A 425 -11.41 21.88 47.09
CA THR A 425 -11.47 21.50 45.67
C THR A 425 -12.84 20.87 45.36
N LYS A 426 -12.92 20.12 44.26
CA LYS A 426 -14.11 19.40 43.80
C LYS A 426 -13.76 17.94 43.55
N LEU A 427 -14.77 17.06 43.48
CA LEU A 427 -14.58 15.62 43.21
C LEU A 427 -13.74 15.34 41.95
N CYS A 428 -13.90 16.17 40.91
CA CYS A 428 -13.09 16.10 39.70
C CYS A 428 -12.49 17.46 39.35
N GLY A 429 -11.24 17.45 38.92
CA GLY A 429 -10.57 18.60 38.33
C GLY A 429 -11.27 19.10 37.05
N PRO A 430 -11.08 20.37 36.68
CA PRO A 430 -11.87 21.00 35.62
C PRO A 430 -11.60 20.44 34.22
N ALA A 431 -10.52 19.68 34.02
CA ALA A 431 -10.22 19.02 32.75
C ALA A 431 -10.74 17.58 32.64
N ALA A 432 -11.36 17.02 33.70
CA ALA A 432 -11.84 15.64 33.69
C ALA A 432 -12.87 15.37 32.57
N MET A 433 -13.64 16.39 32.21
CA MET A 433 -14.67 16.31 31.17
C MET A 433 -14.18 16.74 29.78
N ASN A 434 -12.88 17.00 29.61
CA ASN A 434 -12.34 17.33 28.29
C ASN A 434 -12.52 16.14 27.35
N GLU A 435 -13.00 16.42 26.14
CA GLU A 435 -13.17 15.44 25.08
C GLU A 435 -11.91 15.39 24.23
N VAL A 436 -11.52 14.19 23.80
CA VAL A 436 -10.38 13.99 22.91
C VAL A 436 -10.85 14.16 21.48
N MET A 437 -10.41 15.25 20.85
CA MET A 437 -10.81 15.67 19.51
C MET A 437 -9.61 15.68 18.57
N VAL A 438 -9.85 15.32 17.32
CA VAL A 438 -8.90 15.49 16.23
C VAL A 438 -9.40 16.58 15.28
N HIS A 439 -8.55 17.55 14.98
CA HIS A 439 -8.89 18.62 14.05
C HIS A 439 -7.63 19.18 13.36
N ASP A 440 -7.65 19.20 12.02
CA ASP A 440 -6.53 19.60 11.16
C ASP A 440 -5.24 18.84 11.53
N GLY A 441 -5.34 17.53 11.70
CA GLY A 441 -4.23 16.66 12.07
C GLY A 441 -3.69 16.84 13.50
N ASN A 442 -4.29 17.71 14.31
CA ASN A 442 -3.92 17.88 15.71
C ASN A 442 -4.79 17.02 16.61
N VAL A 443 -4.21 16.47 17.68
CA VAL A 443 -4.94 15.73 18.73
C VAL A 443 -5.06 16.62 19.95
N LEU A 444 -6.27 16.97 20.36
CA LEU A 444 -6.58 17.99 21.35
C LEU A 444 -7.48 17.43 22.44
N GLY A 445 -7.19 17.73 23.71
CA GLY A 445 -8.09 17.47 24.83
C GLY A 445 -8.80 18.76 25.26
N VAL A 446 -10.03 18.98 24.80
CA VAL A 446 -10.69 20.29 24.90
C VAL A 446 -12.03 20.22 25.66
N PRO A 447 -12.36 21.24 26.48
CA PRO A 447 -13.67 21.36 27.11
C PRO A 447 -14.70 21.94 26.12
N ARG A 448 -15.98 21.62 26.33
CA ARG A 448 -17.10 22.21 25.57
C ARG A 448 -17.39 23.63 26.04
N ILE A 449 -16.68 24.60 25.47
CA ILE A 449 -16.86 26.05 25.66
C ILE A 449 -16.72 26.75 24.31
N GLU A 450 -17.28 27.96 24.17
CA GLU A 450 -17.35 28.73 22.91
C GLU A 450 -16.01 28.82 22.16
N LYS A 451 -14.89 28.89 22.89
CA LYS A 451 -13.53 28.93 22.31
C LYS A 451 -13.23 27.74 21.38
N TRP A 452 -13.85 26.59 21.60
CA TRP A 452 -13.57 25.33 20.91
C TRP A 452 -14.71 24.86 20.01
N ASP A 453 -15.75 25.68 19.80
CA ASP A 453 -16.91 25.30 18.99
C ASP A 453 -16.53 24.84 17.58
N THR A 454 -15.54 25.48 16.94
CA THR A 454 -15.01 25.05 15.64
C THR A 454 -14.44 23.63 15.67
N VAL A 455 -13.70 23.27 16.73
CA VAL A 455 -13.13 21.92 16.88
C VAL A 455 -14.23 20.87 17.05
N PHE A 456 -15.32 21.21 17.74
CA PHE A 456 -16.47 20.30 17.88
C PHE A 456 -17.35 20.25 16.63
N ALA A 457 -17.41 21.33 15.84
CA ALA A 457 -18.21 21.39 14.63
C ALA A 457 -17.53 20.70 13.44
N GLU A 458 -16.21 20.84 13.31
CA GLU A 458 -15.45 20.38 12.14
C GLU A 458 -14.49 19.23 12.44
N GLY A 459 -14.14 19.02 13.72
CA GLY A 459 -13.25 17.94 14.14
C GLY A 459 -13.95 16.59 14.32
N ILE A 460 -13.14 15.56 14.49
CA ILE A 460 -13.56 14.19 14.73
C ILE A 460 -13.25 13.81 16.18
N SER A 461 -14.26 13.41 16.95
CA SER A 461 -14.06 12.87 18.30
C SER A 461 -13.36 11.52 18.24
N ALA A 462 -12.40 11.30 19.13
CA ALA A 462 -11.84 9.97 19.39
C ALA A 462 -12.82 9.06 20.14
N GLY A 463 -14.01 9.57 20.50
CA GLY A 463 -15.10 8.77 21.07
C GLY A 463 -15.08 8.67 22.60
N PHE A 464 -14.20 9.40 23.28
CA PHE A 464 -14.09 9.38 24.74
C PHE A 464 -13.53 10.69 25.32
N ARG A 465 -13.80 10.90 26.62
CA ARG A 465 -13.26 11.99 27.43
C ARG A 465 -12.12 11.51 28.31
N PHE A 466 -11.44 12.45 28.94
CA PHE A 466 -10.38 12.18 29.90
C PHE A 466 -10.84 11.26 31.04
N ILE A 467 -12.03 11.52 31.59
CA ILE A 467 -12.61 10.68 32.64
C ILE A 467 -12.91 9.25 32.17
N ASP A 468 -13.30 9.07 30.90
CA ASP A 468 -13.62 7.75 30.36
C ASP A 468 -12.35 6.91 30.19
N ALA A 469 -11.25 7.53 29.74
CA ALA A 469 -9.94 6.88 29.65
C ALA A 469 -9.37 6.52 31.03
N PHE A 470 -9.45 7.44 32.00
CA PHE A 470 -9.07 7.16 33.39
C PHE A 470 -9.93 6.06 34.01
N ALA A 471 -11.24 6.07 33.79
CA ALA A 471 -12.14 5.05 34.32
C ALA A 471 -11.87 3.66 33.72
N ALA A 472 -11.41 3.59 32.47
CA ALA A 472 -10.96 2.34 31.86
C ALA A 472 -9.68 1.79 32.53
N GLU A 473 -8.71 2.66 32.83
CA GLU A 473 -7.50 2.29 33.59
C GLU A 473 -7.85 1.82 35.00
N ALA A 474 -8.64 2.61 35.73
CA ALA A 474 -9.04 2.29 37.10
C ALA A 474 -9.80 0.95 37.16
N ALA A 475 -10.72 0.70 36.23
CA ALA A 475 -11.44 -0.56 36.18
C ALA A 475 -10.53 -1.76 35.84
N CYS A 476 -9.53 -1.59 34.97
CA CYS A 476 -8.53 -2.62 34.67
C CYS A 476 -7.71 -2.98 35.93
N GLU A 477 -7.24 -1.96 36.66
CA GLU A 477 -6.51 -2.15 37.91
C GLU A 477 -7.37 -2.77 39.01
N ILE A 478 -8.64 -2.38 39.13
CA ILE A 478 -9.61 -3.00 40.04
C ILE A 478 -9.81 -4.47 39.71
N GLU A 479 -9.95 -4.81 38.42
CA GLU A 479 -10.09 -6.19 37.97
C GLU A 479 -8.85 -7.02 38.35
N ASN A 480 -7.65 -6.48 38.14
CA ASN A 480 -6.40 -7.12 38.53
C ASN A 480 -6.26 -7.29 40.05
N ALA A 481 -6.62 -6.27 40.83
CA ALA A 481 -6.57 -6.30 42.28
C ALA A 481 -7.60 -7.28 42.89
N ALA A 482 -8.82 -7.33 42.33
CA ALA A 482 -9.87 -8.23 42.74
C ALA A 482 -9.50 -9.71 42.51
N ARG A 483 -8.76 -10.04 41.45
CA ARG A 483 -8.20 -11.40 41.23
C ARG A 483 -7.31 -11.87 42.39
N CYS A 484 -6.65 -10.93 43.05
CA CYS A 484 -5.74 -11.17 44.16
C CYS A 484 -6.40 -10.98 45.54
N GLY A 485 -7.68 -10.55 45.59
CA GLY A 485 -8.39 -10.25 46.83
C GLY A 485 -7.78 -9.08 47.62
N VAL A 486 -7.16 -8.11 46.95
CA VAL A 486 -6.55 -6.93 47.59
C VAL A 486 -7.25 -5.64 47.15
N GLY A 487 -7.32 -4.66 48.04
CA GLY A 487 -7.80 -3.32 47.68
C GLY A 487 -6.79 -2.54 46.83
N CYS A 488 -7.25 -1.54 46.10
CA CYS A 488 -6.39 -0.67 45.28
C CYS A 488 -6.88 0.78 45.27
N GLU A 489 -5.94 1.70 44.99
CA GLU A 489 -6.23 3.12 44.77
C GLU A 489 -5.58 3.56 43.46
N VAL A 490 -6.39 4.11 42.56
CA VAL A 490 -5.94 4.64 41.27
C VAL A 490 -6.25 6.13 41.27
N ARG A 491 -5.24 6.96 40.98
CA ARG A 491 -5.38 8.41 41.02
C ARG A 491 -4.75 9.05 39.80
N VAL A 492 -5.38 10.09 39.28
CA VAL A 492 -4.85 10.96 38.23
C VAL A 492 -4.76 12.39 38.74
N LYS A 493 -3.67 13.08 38.40
CA LYS A 493 -3.38 14.45 38.86
C LYS A 493 -3.50 15.45 37.69
N GLY A 494 -2.50 16.30 37.52
CA GLY A 494 -2.36 17.15 36.34
C GLY A 494 -1.74 16.37 35.19
N VAL A 495 -2.46 16.26 34.08
CA VAL A 495 -2.04 15.59 32.86
C VAL A 495 -1.19 16.54 32.02
N LYS A 496 0.01 16.10 31.64
CA LYS A 496 0.97 16.78 30.75
C LYS A 496 1.18 16.03 29.45
N VAL A 497 1.06 14.70 29.48
CA VAL A 497 1.20 13.82 28.33
C VAL A 497 0.04 12.81 28.28
N PRO A 498 -0.35 12.33 27.08
CA PRO A 498 -1.50 11.42 26.94
C PRO A 498 -1.45 10.18 27.84
N SER A 499 -0.25 9.62 28.03
CA SER A 499 -0.05 8.41 28.81
C SER A 499 -0.34 8.55 30.30
N GLU A 500 -0.38 9.77 30.85
CA GLU A 500 -0.71 10.01 32.26
C GLU A 500 -2.22 9.92 32.54
N ILE A 501 -3.04 9.73 31.51
CA ILE A 501 -4.49 9.50 31.63
C ILE A 501 -4.96 8.36 30.73
N ASN A 502 -4.12 7.33 30.60
CA ASN A 502 -4.45 6.12 29.85
C ASN A 502 -4.72 6.32 28.35
N ILE A 503 -4.23 7.42 27.75
CA ILE A 503 -4.38 7.66 26.31
C ILE A 503 -3.09 7.28 25.58
N GLU A 504 -3.22 6.50 24.52
CA GLU A 504 -2.14 6.11 23.63
C GLU A 504 -2.46 6.52 22.18
N ILE A 505 -1.45 7.07 21.51
CA ILE A 505 -1.49 7.36 20.08
C ILE A 505 -0.62 6.31 19.39
N LYS A 506 -1.19 5.54 18.47
CA LYS A 506 -0.46 4.46 17.80
C LYS A 506 0.82 4.98 17.11
N PRO A 507 1.91 4.18 17.03
CA PRO A 507 3.21 4.66 16.58
C PRO A 507 3.22 5.30 15.18
N HIS A 508 2.45 4.77 14.23
CA HIS A 508 2.37 5.32 12.87
C HIS A 508 1.68 6.69 12.84
N ALA A 509 0.64 6.89 13.66
CA ALA A 509 -0.04 8.16 13.83
C ALA A 509 0.86 9.19 14.51
N ASN A 510 1.59 8.79 15.56
CA ASN A 510 2.54 9.70 16.23
C ASN A 510 3.66 10.17 15.28
N ARG A 511 4.17 9.27 14.42
CA ARG A 511 5.14 9.63 13.38
C ARG A 511 4.55 10.61 12.37
N TRP A 512 3.31 10.40 11.95
CA TRP A 512 2.60 11.28 11.03
C TRP A 512 2.41 12.70 11.59
N ILE A 513 1.96 12.81 12.84
CA ILE A 513 1.83 14.09 13.54
C ILE A 513 3.18 14.82 13.56
N THR A 514 4.24 14.10 13.97
CA THR A 514 5.58 14.66 14.14
C THR A 514 6.18 15.12 12.80
N SER A 515 6.05 14.33 11.73
CA SER A 515 6.55 14.73 10.41
C SER A 515 5.74 15.86 9.78
N GLY A 516 4.46 15.97 10.09
CA GLY A 516 3.57 17.03 9.64
C GLY A 516 3.64 18.33 10.45
N ASN A 517 4.53 18.43 11.44
CA ASN A 517 4.59 19.55 12.40
C ASN A 517 3.23 19.83 13.09
N LYS A 518 2.41 18.79 13.27
CA LYS A 518 1.13 18.85 13.99
C LYS A 518 1.34 18.70 15.50
N LYS A 519 0.28 18.95 16.29
CA LYS A 519 0.38 19.01 17.76
C LYS A 519 -0.45 17.93 18.45
N ILE A 520 0.08 17.48 19.58
CA ILE A 520 -0.65 16.70 20.59
C ILE A 520 -0.77 17.60 21.83
N ASP A 521 -1.99 18.07 22.12
CA ASP A 521 -2.29 18.89 23.29
C ASP A 521 -3.36 18.21 24.15
N ILE A 522 -2.93 17.18 24.87
CA ILE A 522 -3.73 16.45 25.86
C ILE A 522 -3.19 16.82 27.23
N ARG A 523 -3.64 17.97 27.76
CA ARG A 523 -3.18 18.52 29.03
C ARG A 523 -4.34 19.07 29.84
N GLY A 524 -4.22 18.98 31.16
CA GLY A 524 -5.18 19.62 32.07
C GLY A 524 -5.21 19.00 33.47
N PRO A 525 -5.69 19.76 34.47
CA PRO A 525 -5.89 19.26 35.82
C PRO A 525 -7.14 18.36 35.90
N VAL A 526 -6.92 17.05 36.01
CA VAL A 526 -8.02 16.06 36.09
C VAL A 526 -8.36 15.70 37.52
N PHE A 527 -7.35 15.60 38.41
CA PHE A 527 -7.49 15.45 39.86
C PHE A 527 -8.72 14.64 40.28
N THR A 528 -8.59 13.32 40.23
CA THR A 528 -9.61 12.40 40.73
C THR A 528 -8.97 11.10 41.19
N MET A 529 -9.62 10.40 42.11
CA MET A 529 -9.18 9.13 42.67
C MET A 529 -10.33 8.15 42.74
N VAL A 530 -10.04 6.90 42.44
CA VAL A 530 -10.93 5.76 42.63
C VAL A 530 -10.27 4.82 43.63
N ARG A 531 -11.05 4.39 44.63
CA ARG A 531 -10.64 3.41 45.62
C ARG A 531 -11.50 2.16 45.46
N MET A 532 -10.87 0.99 45.58
CA MET A 532 -11.56 -0.28 45.74
C MET A 532 -11.18 -0.92 47.08
N GLU A 533 -12.20 -1.34 47.81
CA GLU A 533 -12.09 -2.09 49.06
C GLU A 533 -12.70 -3.49 48.89
N VAL A 534 -12.03 -4.49 49.45
CA VAL A 534 -12.58 -5.85 49.56
C VAL A 534 -13.34 -5.94 50.88
N VAL A 535 -14.62 -6.30 50.82
CA VAL A 535 -15.59 -6.28 51.93
C VAL A 535 -15.72 -7.65 52.58
#